data_AF-A0AAN8T541-F1
#
_entry.id   AF-A0AAN8T541-F1
#
_cell.length_a   1.000
_cell.length_b   1.000
_cell.length_c   1.000
_cell.angle_alpha   90.00
_cell.angle_beta   90.00
_cell.angle_gamma   90.00
#
_symmetry.space_group_name_H-M   'P 1'
#
loop_
_entity.id
_entity.type
_entity.pdbx_description
1 polymer ?
#
loop_
_entity_poly.entity_id
_entity_poly.type
_entity_poly.pdbx_seq_one_letter_code
_entity_poly.pdbx_strand_id
1 'polypeptide(L)'
;MKIYELIFLIYWLAHGYCTSDIHIGYQVSLAIPTSYCKGFIGRAFLMETDHNQIGPNFRGAISVEANNDKYTCSLDVFLGDVKVWSSGHLSQFYTIEKCTLELTQYGDLLLKGGLDDRVGWKAGTSGQGVKRLNLLGTGNLVLVDAMNLIKWQSFNFPTNIMLWGQRLSSRTRLTSFPRNSSLSYSFEIQYDKIALYLYSGKLKYSYWEYTPLDLEGLNITYVELTSNALEIFNNENHRIGRITSDKPEPLRFLALGNSTGNLGFYYYSSDKGKFEASYQALNTSCDLPLACKTYGICTFSEKCSCIRLIKRGDGLLSGCTENVTEGICGRNDSQMLELQGVTSVLRSNPYKVNVTKEICANLCLDNCTCVAALHFSYEDDPAKPGECYMYGLARGVKQIERDGRLSYMVKVPKGTDQAHDKHSHWKKWIPIVVGVVDGVVLLLVLGGVGYYVIQKRRKSCVVTGHNN
;
A
#
# COMPACT_ATOMS: atom_id res chain seq x y z
N MET A 1 -56.32 -42.38 -20.28
CA MET A 1 -56.71 -41.00 -19.95
C MET A 1 -55.66 -40.48 -18.97
N LYS A 2 -54.71 -39.67 -19.43
CA LYS A 2 -53.62 -39.12 -18.60
C LYS A 2 -54.08 -37.76 -18.06
N ILE A 3 -54.16 -37.64 -16.74
CA ILE A 3 -54.44 -36.37 -16.05
C ILE A 3 -53.08 -35.75 -15.75
N TYR A 4 -52.78 -34.61 -16.38
CA TYR A 4 -51.63 -33.78 -16.06
C TYR A 4 -52.05 -32.83 -14.93
N GLU A 5 -51.51 -33.04 -13.74
CA GLU A 5 -51.53 -32.05 -12.65
C GLU A 5 -50.50 -30.96 -12.97
N LEU A 6 -50.99 -29.75 -13.25
CA LEU A 6 -50.19 -28.57 -13.53
C LEU A 6 -49.88 -27.88 -12.20
N ILE A 7 -48.72 -28.19 -11.61
CA ILE A 7 -48.23 -27.48 -10.41
C ILE A 7 -47.81 -26.07 -10.82
N PHE A 8 -48.65 -25.08 -10.50
CA PHE A 8 -48.29 -23.66 -10.54
C PHE A 8 -47.29 -23.37 -9.40
N LEU A 9 -45.99 -23.38 -9.73
CA LEU A 9 -44.96 -22.75 -8.92
C LEU A 9 -45.13 -21.23 -9.01
N ILE A 10 -45.92 -20.66 -8.08
CA ILE A 10 -45.98 -19.23 -7.87
C ILE A 10 -44.64 -18.82 -7.24
N TYR A 11 -43.70 -18.38 -8.07
CA TYR A 11 -42.52 -17.66 -7.63
C TYR A 11 -43.00 -16.35 -6.98
N TRP A 12 -43.11 -16.33 -5.65
CA TRP A 12 -43.09 -15.08 -4.90
C TRP A 12 -41.71 -14.47 -5.08
N LEU A 13 -41.53 -13.67 -6.13
CA LEU A 13 -40.54 -12.60 -6.13
C LEU A 13 -40.97 -11.62 -5.04
N ALA A 14 -40.59 -11.92 -3.79
CA ALA A 14 -40.56 -10.92 -2.74
C ALA A 14 -39.71 -9.77 -3.28
N HIS A 15 -40.38 -8.69 -3.67
CA HIS A 15 -39.73 -7.40 -3.86
C HIS A 15 -39.23 -7.02 -2.47
N GLY A 16 -38.03 -7.48 -2.13
CA GLY A 16 -37.35 -7.08 -0.91
C GLY A 16 -37.15 -5.57 -1.01
N TYR A 17 -37.96 -4.81 -0.29
CA TYR A 17 -37.66 -3.40 -0.04
C TYR A 17 -36.25 -3.37 0.55
N CYS A 18 -35.31 -2.72 -0.13
CA CYS A 18 -33.97 -2.50 0.39
C CYS A 18 -34.09 -1.62 1.64
N THR A 19 -34.01 -2.22 2.82
CA THR A 19 -33.99 -1.48 4.09
C THR A 19 -32.58 -0.98 4.34
N SER A 20 -32.40 0.32 4.56
CA SER A 20 -31.08 0.87 4.92
C SER A 20 -30.79 0.74 6.42
N ASP A 21 -31.72 0.23 7.22
CA ASP A 21 -31.66 0.25 8.66
C ASP A 21 -32.26 -0.99 9.34
N ILE A 22 -31.88 -1.18 10.61
CA ILE A 22 -32.23 -2.31 11.46
C ILE A 22 -32.61 -1.78 12.85
N HIS A 23 -33.73 -2.24 13.40
CA HIS A 23 -34.22 -1.83 14.72
C HIS A 23 -33.75 -2.75 15.86
N ILE A 24 -33.83 -2.26 17.10
CA ILE A 24 -33.57 -3.06 18.31
C ILE A 24 -34.40 -4.36 18.34
N GLY A 25 -33.80 -5.41 18.89
CA GLY A 25 -34.36 -6.76 18.88
C GLY A 25 -34.05 -7.56 17.60
N TYR A 26 -33.37 -6.95 16.62
CA TYR A 26 -32.97 -7.66 15.42
C TYR A 26 -31.82 -8.63 15.68
N GLN A 27 -31.92 -9.81 15.08
CA GLN A 27 -30.90 -10.84 15.12
C GLN A 27 -30.85 -11.59 13.78
N VAL A 28 -29.64 -11.85 13.29
CA VAL A 28 -29.40 -12.67 12.10
C VAL A 28 -28.14 -13.50 12.29
N SER A 29 -28.18 -14.76 11.85
CA SER A 29 -27.06 -15.70 11.96
C SER A 29 -26.70 -16.26 10.60
N LEU A 30 -25.40 -16.30 10.32
CA LEU A 30 -24.81 -16.98 9.17
C LEU A 30 -24.13 -18.25 9.63
N ALA A 31 -24.52 -19.40 9.07
CA ALA A 31 -23.91 -20.68 9.39
C ALA A 31 -22.48 -20.78 8.84
N ILE A 32 -21.60 -21.42 9.60
CA ILE A 32 -20.19 -21.66 9.27
C ILE A 32 -20.01 -23.16 8.98
N PRO A 33 -19.34 -23.54 7.88
CA PRO A 33 -19.06 -24.94 7.58
C PRO A 33 -18.33 -25.65 8.72
N THR A 34 -18.72 -26.90 8.98
CA THR A 34 -18.09 -27.75 10.03
C THR A 34 -16.66 -28.16 9.67
N SER A 35 -16.38 -28.34 8.37
CA SER A 35 -15.04 -28.60 7.84
C SER A 35 -14.43 -27.34 7.22
N TYR A 36 -13.16 -27.08 7.51
CA TYR A 36 -12.45 -25.95 6.90
C TYR A 36 -12.38 -26.09 5.38
N CYS A 37 -12.85 -25.05 4.70
CA CYS A 37 -12.79 -24.91 3.25
C CYS A 37 -11.96 -23.66 2.91
N LYS A 38 -10.77 -23.89 2.34
CA LYS A 38 -9.84 -22.82 1.97
C LYS A 38 -10.50 -21.88 0.96
N GLY A 39 -10.45 -20.58 1.25
CA GLY A 39 -11.03 -19.54 0.40
C GLY A 39 -12.56 -19.44 0.46
N PHE A 40 -13.21 -20.12 1.40
CA PHE A 40 -14.64 -19.95 1.65
C PHE A 40 -14.97 -18.51 2.04
N ILE A 41 -16.06 -18.01 1.47
CA ILE A 41 -16.64 -16.70 1.72
C ILE A 41 -18.16 -16.86 1.79
N GLY A 42 -18.72 -16.65 2.96
CA GLY A 42 -20.16 -16.54 3.17
C GLY A 42 -20.53 -15.11 3.52
N ARG A 43 -21.57 -14.55 2.91
CA ARG A 43 -22.05 -13.19 3.20
C ARG A 43 -23.57 -13.16 3.24
N ALA A 44 -24.12 -12.45 4.22
CA ALA A 44 -25.52 -12.06 4.24
C ALA A 44 -25.61 -10.55 4.25
N PHE A 45 -26.12 -9.97 3.16
CA PHE A 45 -26.37 -8.54 3.03
C PHE A 45 -27.66 -8.20 3.78
N LEU A 46 -27.55 -7.24 4.69
CA LEU A 46 -28.61 -6.88 5.65
C LEU A 46 -29.20 -5.49 5.37
N MET A 47 -28.38 -4.61 4.80
CA MET A 47 -28.73 -3.22 4.52
C MET A 47 -28.17 -2.81 3.17
N GLU A 48 -28.90 -1.97 2.45
CA GLU A 48 -28.44 -1.33 1.22
C GLU A 48 -28.96 0.10 1.17
N THR A 49 -28.11 1.03 0.73
CA THR A 49 -28.52 2.41 0.50
C THR A 49 -29.30 2.53 -0.81
N ASP A 50 -30.21 3.49 -0.89
CA ASP A 50 -30.92 3.79 -2.13
C ASP A 50 -29.99 4.02 -3.32
N HIS A 51 -30.50 3.70 -4.50
CA HIS A 51 -29.73 3.73 -5.73
C HIS A 51 -29.23 5.15 -6.04
N ASN A 52 -27.93 5.36 -5.93
CA ASN A 52 -27.30 6.57 -6.45
C ASN A 52 -27.17 6.43 -7.98
N GLN A 53 -27.58 7.45 -8.75
CA GLN A 53 -27.45 7.45 -10.23
C GLN A 53 -25.98 7.41 -10.71
N ILE A 54 -25.03 7.62 -9.81
CA ILE A 54 -23.60 7.74 -10.10
C ILE A 54 -22.84 6.72 -9.23
N GLY A 55 -22.61 5.53 -9.79
CA GLY A 55 -21.79 4.46 -9.20
C GLY A 55 -22.53 3.51 -8.26
N PRO A 56 -21.82 2.53 -7.68
CA PRO A 56 -22.44 1.46 -6.89
C PRO A 56 -22.94 1.98 -5.53
N ASN A 57 -23.90 1.24 -4.97
CA ASN A 57 -24.48 1.50 -3.65
C ASN A 57 -23.58 1.00 -2.52
N PHE A 58 -23.83 1.54 -1.32
CA PHE A 58 -23.28 0.98 -0.10
C PHE A 58 -24.16 -0.16 0.39
N ARG A 59 -23.51 -1.25 0.81
CA ARG A 59 -24.19 -2.44 1.36
C ARG A 59 -23.55 -2.86 2.67
N GLY A 60 -24.35 -3.09 3.70
CA GLY A 60 -23.92 -3.63 4.98
C GLY A 60 -24.16 -5.14 5.02
N ALA A 61 -23.17 -5.92 5.45
CA ALA A 61 -23.27 -7.37 5.51
C ALA A 61 -22.57 -7.96 6.74
N ILE A 62 -23.06 -9.10 7.20
CA ILE A 62 -22.23 -10.01 7.98
C ILE A 62 -21.45 -10.92 7.03
N SER A 63 -20.16 -11.09 7.30
CA SER A 63 -19.25 -11.89 6.50
C SER A 63 -18.59 -12.97 7.34
N VAL A 64 -18.46 -14.15 6.76
CA VAL A 64 -17.60 -15.25 7.24
C VAL A 64 -16.59 -15.55 6.16
N GLU A 65 -15.30 -15.39 6.48
CA GLU A 65 -14.20 -15.60 5.53
C GLU A 65 -13.18 -16.59 6.09
N ALA A 66 -12.68 -17.48 5.25
CA ALA A 66 -11.62 -18.41 5.61
C ALA A 66 -10.27 -17.68 5.72
N ASN A 67 -9.60 -17.79 6.87
CA ASN A 67 -8.32 -17.17 7.15
C ASN A 67 -7.48 -18.04 8.10
N ASN A 68 -6.26 -18.40 7.70
CA ASN A 68 -5.29 -19.18 8.50
C ASN A 68 -5.91 -20.41 9.19
N ASP A 69 -6.50 -21.32 8.39
CA ASP A 69 -7.15 -22.56 8.84
C ASP A 69 -8.32 -22.39 9.82
N LYS A 70 -8.85 -21.16 9.91
CA LYS A 70 -10.01 -20.79 10.74
C LYS A 70 -10.97 -19.92 9.95
N TYR A 71 -12.12 -19.63 10.55
CA TYR A 71 -13.10 -18.70 10.00
C TYR A 71 -13.14 -17.41 10.82
N THR A 72 -13.12 -16.27 10.12
CA THR A 72 -13.31 -14.94 10.72
C THR A 72 -14.71 -14.44 10.44
N CYS A 73 -15.38 -13.96 11.48
CA CYS A 73 -16.71 -13.34 11.45
C CYS A 73 -16.57 -11.83 11.59
N SER A 74 -17.18 -11.06 10.68
CA SER A 74 -17.14 -9.58 10.71
C SER A 74 -18.44 -8.95 10.24
N LEU A 75 -18.69 -7.72 10.72
CA LEU A 75 -19.65 -6.80 10.13
C LEU A 75 -18.89 -5.90 9.16
N ASP A 76 -19.29 -5.91 7.90
CA ASP A 76 -18.60 -5.24 6.81
C ASP A 76 -19.52 -4.23 6.10
N VAL A 77 -18.93 -3.14 5.62
CA VAL A 77 -19.57 -2.21 4.68
C VAL A 77 -18.84 -2.30 3.35
N PHE A 78 -19.60 -2.45 2.27
CA PHE A 78 -19.11 -2.52 0.91
C PHE A 78 -19.59 -1.34 0.10
N LEU A 79 -18.76 -0.89 -0.84
CA LEU A 79 -19.13 0.00 -1.92
C LEU A 79 -18.91 -0.76 -3.24
N GLY A 80 -19.99 -1.21 -3.87
CA GLY A 80 -19.87 -2.24 -4.91
C GLY A 80 -19.23 -3.51 -4.33
N ASP A 81 -18.10 -3.93 -4.89
CA ASP A 81 -17.34 -5.09 -4.42
C ASP A 81 -16.16 -4.73 -3.50
N VAL A 82 -15.96 -3.44 -3.23
CA VAL A 82 -14.87 -2.95 -2.37
C VAL A 82 -15.34 -2.98 -0.92
N LYS A 83 -14.67 -3.75 -0.06
CA LYS A 83 -14.86 -3.70 1.40
C LYS A 83 -14.24 -2.41 1.93
N VAL A 84 -15.06 -1.41 2.25
CA VAL A 84 -14.62 -0.07 2.68
C VAL A 84 -14.48 0.03 4.21
N TRP A 85 -15.22 -0.78 4.95
CA TRP A 85 -15.11 -0.86 6.41
C TRP A 85 -15.35 -2.29 6.90
N SER A 86 -14.72 -2.66 8.01
CA SER A 86 -14.90 -3.96 8.66
C SER A 86 -14.69 -3.87 10.16
N SER A 87 -15.57 -4.49 10.93
CA SER A 87 -15.40 -4.61 12.39
C SER A 87 -14.17 -5.44 12.77
N GLY A 88 -13.67 -6.28 11.86
CA GLY A 88 -12.52 -7.17 12.08
C GLY A 88 -11.16 -6.59 11.69
N HIS A 89 -11.07 -5.30 11.34
CA HIS A 89 -9.84 -4.72 10.77
C HIS A 89 -8.65 -4.64 11.74
N LEU A 90 -8.90 -4.36 13.04
CA LEU A 90 -7.85 -4.32 14.07
C LEU A 90 -7.69 -5.65 14.81
N SER A 91 -8.82 -6.31 15.08
CA SER A 91 -8.86 -7.56 15.83
C SER A 91 -9.83 -8.52 15.15
N GLN A 92 -9.31 -9.65 14.70
CA GLN A 92 -10.09 -10.65 13.98
C GLN A 92 -10.89 -11.49 14.98
N PHE A 93 -12.20 -11.58 14.77
CA PHE A 93 -13.05 -12.48 15.54
C PHE A 93 -13.11 -13.85 14.87
N TYR A 94 -12.37 -14.80 15.42
CA TYR A 94 -12.41 -16.19 14.99
C TYR A 94 -13.54 -16.94 15.68
N THR A 95 -14.35 -17.66 14.90
CA THR A 95 -15.49 -18.41 15.44
C THR A 95 -15.83 -19.64 14.60
N ILE A 96 -16.68 -20.50 15.14
CA ILE A 96 -17.17 -21.75 14.53
C ILE A 96 -18.69 -21.79 14.56
N GLU A 97 -19.28 -22.70 13.77
CA GLU A 97 -20.73 -22.98 13.64
C GLU A 97 -21.61 -21.85 13.13
N LYS A 98 -21.53 -20.66 13.72
CA LYS A 98 -22.35 -19.51 13.38
C LYS A 98 -21.65 -18.19 13.66
N CYS A 99 -22.00 -17.19 12.85
CA CYS A 99 -21.67 -15.78 13.01
C CYS A 99 -22.99 -15.01 13.14
N THR A 100 -23.26 -14.45 14.31
CA THR A 100 -24.55 -13.82 14.64
C THR A 100 -24.36 -12.32 14.87
N LEU A 101 -25.11 -11.49 14.15
CA LEU A 101 -25.26 -10.07 14.47
C LEU A 101 -26.55 -9.87 15.26
N GLU A 102 -26.46 -9.12 16.35
CA GLU A 102 -27.59 -8.80 17.20
C GLU A 102 -27.56 -7.31 17.58
N LEU A 103 -28.67 -6.61 17.36
CA LEU A 103 -28.91 -5.30 17.97
C LEU A 103 -29.84 -5.52 19.16
N THR A 104 -29.28 -5.53 20.36
CA THR A 104 -29.98 -5.90 21.60
C THR A 104 -31.12 -4.92 21.93
N GLN A 105 -32.07 -5.36 22.76
CA GLN A 105 -33.15 -4.50 23.29
C GLN A 105 -32.62 -3.29 24.10
N TYR A 106 -31.42 -3.42 24.68
CA TYR A 106 -30.72 -2.35 25.40
C TYR A 106 -29.90 -1.43 24.50
N GLY A 107 -29.91 -1.67 23.19
CA GLY A 107 -29.28 -0.79 22.20
C GLY A 107 -27.80 -1.04 21.94
N ASP A 108 -27.24 -2.19 22.36
CA ASP A 108 -25.88 -2.59 21.98
C ASP A 108 -25.87 -3.43 20.70
N LEU A 109 -24.92 -3.16 19.80
CA LEU A 109 -24.67 -3.94 18.59
C LEU A 109 -23.55 -4.94 18.84
N LEU A 110 -23.86 -6.23 18.71
CA LEU A 110 -22.99 -7.34 19.07
C LEU A 110 -22.75 -8.26 17.86
N LEU A 111 -21.52 -8.76 17.75
CA LEU A 111 -21.17 -9.87 16.88
C LEU A 111 -20.77 -11.07 17.74
N LYS A 112 -21.53 -12.16 17.63
CA LYS A 112 -21.43 -13.37 18.45
C LYS A 112 -21.16 -14.60 17.59
N GLY A 113 -20.66 -15.67 18.20
CA GLY A 113 -20.55 -16.95 17.52
C GLY A 113 -20.05 -18.09 18.41
N GLY A 114 -19.96 -19.28 17.83
CA GLY A 114 -19.66 -20.51 18.56
C GLY A 114 -20.88 -21.05 19.33
N LEU A 115 -20.68 -22.19 19.98
CA LEU A 115 -21.69 -22.91 20.75
C LEU A 115 -22.27 -22.05 21.90
N ASP A 116 -21.42 -21.27 22.56
CA ASP A 116 -21.77 -20.49 23.75
C ASP A 116 -22.17 -19.03 23.43
N ASP A 117 -22.38 -18.68 22.16
CA ASP A 117 -22.69 -17.31 21.71
C ASP A 117 -21.69 -16.25 22.23
N ARG A 118 -20.39 -16.59 22.21
CA ARG A 118 -19.31 -15.72 22.64
C ARG A 118 -19.31 -14.42 21.84
N VAL A 119 -19.30 -13.29 22.54
CA VAL A 119 -19.15 -11.96 21.92
C VAL A 119 -17.72 -11.78 21.45
N GLY A 120 -17.55 -11.62 20.14
CA GLY A 120 -16.28 -11.35 19.48
C GLY A 120 -16.01 -9.88 19.21
N TRP A 121 -17.08 -9.12 18.96
CA TRP A 121 -17.02 -7.68 18.74
C TRP A 121 -18.30 -7.01 19.25
N LYS A 122 -18.19 -5.76 19.71
CA LYS A 122 -19.34 -4.95 20.12
C LYS A 122 -19.10 -3.46 19.90
N ALA A 123 -20.17 -2.70 19.68
CA ALA A 123 -20.12 -1.25 19.60
C ALA A 123 -19.98 -0.59 20.99
N GLY A 124 -20.48 -1.22 22.06
CA GLY A 124 -20.39 -0.70 23.43
C GLY A 124 -21.43 0.38 23.74
N THR A 125 -22.64 0.22 23.20
CA THR A 125 -23.72 1.23 23.21
C THR A 125 -24.89 0.89 24.11
N SER A 126 -24.78 -0.21 24.87
CA SER A 126 -25.79 -0.63 25.85
C SER A 126 -26.19 0.51 26.79
N GLY A 127 -27.48 0.78 26.91
CA GLY A 127 -28.03 1.81 27.80
C GLY A 127 -27.90 3.25 27.29
N GLN A 128 -27.33 3.48 26.10
CA GLN A 128 -27.20 4.83 25.52
C GLN A 128 -28.46 5.30 24.76
N GLY A 129 -29.56 4.54 24.84
CA GLY A 129 -30.84 4.90 24.22
C GLY A 129 -30.93 4.62 22.71
N VAL A 130 -30.00 3.84 22.15
CA VAL A 130 -30.02 3.43 20.74
C VAL A 130 -31.32 2.70 20.39
N LYS A 131 -31.86 3.01 19.21
CA LYS A 131 -33.10 2.44 18.67
C LYS A 131 -32.94 1.76 17.32
N ARG A 132 -31.97 2.20 16.51
CA ARG A 132 -31.68 1.58 15.21
C ARG A 132 -30.21 1.71 14.82
N LEU A 133 -29.76 0.74 14.03
CA LEU A 133 -28.57 0.77 13.20
C LEU A 133 -28.98 1.26 11.80
N ASN A 134 -28.25 2.21 11.22
CA ASN A 134 -28.56 2.76 9.91
C ASN A 134 -27.29 2.88 9.06
N LEU A 135 -27.38 2.49 7.79
CA LEU A 135 -26.35 2.71 6.79
C LEU A 135 -26.68 3.94 5.96
N LEU A 136 -25.91 5.01 6.14
CA LEU A 136 -26.12 6.27 5.42
C LEU A 136 -25.60 6.18 3.97
N GLY A 137 -26.13 7.03 3.08
CA GLY A 137 -25.68 7.15 1.68
C GLY A 137 -24.20 7.55 1.50
N THR A 138 -23.53 7.98 2.57
CA THR A 138 -22.08 8.24 2.63
C THR A 138 -21.26 6.99 2.94
N GLY A 139 -21.91 5.86 3.23
CA GLY A 139 -21.28 4.62 3.72
C GLY A 139 -21.00 4.62 5.23
N ASN A 140 -21.39 5.69 5.95
CA ASN A 140 -21.27 5.74 7.41
C ASN A 140 -22.33 4.83 8.05
N LEU A 141 -21.89 3.88 8.86
CA LEU A 141 -22.75 2.98 9.61
C LEU A 141 -22.93 3.55 11.01
N VAL A 142 -24.16 3.90 11.38
CA VAL A 142 -24.45 4.67 12.61
C VAL A 142 -25.47 3.97 13.49
N LEU A 143 -25.27 4.05 14.81
CA LEU A 143 -26.29 3.70 15.80
C LEU A 143 -26.90 5.01 16.31
N VAL A 144 -28.22 5.15 16.21
CA VAL A 144 -28.94 6.39 16.59
C VAL A 144 -30.03 6.12 17.61
N ASP A 145 -30.36 7.13 18.41
CA ASP A 145 -31.49 7.10 19.33
C ASP A 145 -32.82 7.47 18.64
N ALA A 146 -33.90 7.57 19.43
CA ALA A 146 -35.23 7.93 18.94
C ALA A 146 -35.32 9.35 18.33
N MET A 147 -34.35 10.22 18.65
CA MET A 147 -34.24 11.58 18.14
C MET A 147 -33.26 11.69 16.95
N ASN A 148 -32.83 10.56 16.40
CA ASN A 148 -31.82 10.45 15.34
C ASN A 148 -30.44 11.01 15.73
N LEU A 149 -30.12 11.10 17.02
CA LEU A 149 -28.78 11.49 17.46
C LEU A 149 -27.84 10.30 17.40
N ILE A 150 -26.70 10.48 16.75
CA ILE A 150 -25.65 9.46 16.61
C ILE A 150 -25.03 9.18 17.99
N LYS A 151 -25.10 7.91 18.42
CA LYS A 151 -24.41 7.39 19.61
C LYS A 151 -23.11 6.69 19.27
N TRP A 152 -23.02 6.13 18.08
CA TRP A 152 -21.82 5.46 17.56
C TRP A 152 -21.81 5.53 16.04
N GLN A 153 -20.62 5.61 15.44
CA GLN A 153 -20.46 5.62 13.99
C GLN A 153 -19.16 4.94 13.53
N SER A 154 -19.21 4.26 12.38
CA SER A 154 -18.05 3.57 11.79
C SER A 154 -16.95 4.54 11.37
N PHE A 155 -17.28 5.78 11.01
CA PHE A 155 -16.30 6.80 10.58
C PHE A 155 -15.29 7.17 11.66
N ASN A 156 -15.60 6.94 12.94
CA ASN A 156 -14.65 7.14 14.05
C ASN A 156 -13.61 6.01 14.17
N PHE A 157 -13.80 4.90 13.45
CA PHE A 157 -12.95 3.70 13.48
C PHE A 157 -12.55 3.29 12.05
N PRO A 158 -11.74 4.11 11.35
CA PRO A 158 -11.40 3.87 9.95
C PRO A 158 -10.49 2.64 9.77
N THR A 159 -10.56 2.04 8.59
CA THR A 159 -9.74 0.89 8.19
C THR A 159 -8.49 1.36 7.44
N ASN A 160 -8.18 0.80 6.27
CA ASN A 160 -7.22 1.34 5.31
C ASN A 160 -7.87 2.33 4.33
N ILE A 161 -9.19 2.57 4.44
CA ILE A 161 -9.97 3.38 3.49
C ILE A 161 -10.62 4.57 4.22
N MET A 162 -10.63 5.72 3.55
CA MET A 162 -11.36 6.93 3.92
C MET A 162 -12.42 7.22 2.85
N LEU A 163 -13.68 7.36 3.26
CA LEU A 163 -14.80 7.63 2.35
C LEU A 163 -15.00 9.13 2.13
N TRP A 164 -15.67 9.49 1.04
CA TRP A 164 -16.08 10.87 0.78
C TRP A 164 -16.92 11.43 1.94
N GLY A 165 -16.56 12.62 2.42
CA GLY A 165 -17.21 13.31 3.54
C GLY A 165 -16.76 12.83 4.93
N GLN A 166 -15.88 11.83 5.00
CA GLN A 166 -15.24 11.45 6.25
C GLN A 166 -14.18 12.49 6.63
N ARG A 167 -14.05 12.76 7.93
CA ARG A 167 -12.96 13.58 8.49
C ARG A 167 -12.03 12.72 9.33
N LEU A 168 -10.74 12.88 9.13
CA LEU A 168 -9.71 12.24 9.95
C LEU A 168 -8.90 13.32 10.66
N SER A 169 -8.66 13.14 11.96
CA SER A 169 -7.81 14.01 12.76
C SER A 169 -6.50 13.32 13.12
N SER A 170 -5.59 14.02 13.78
CA SER A 170 -4.35 13.44 14.34
C SER A 170 -4.58 12.29 15.34
N ARG A 171 -5.82 12.12 15.85
CA ARG A 171 -6.20 10.99 16.73
C ARG A 171 -6.54 9.71 15.97
N THR A 172 -6.72 9.80 14.65
CA THR A 172 -7.10 8.69 13.79
C THR A 172 -6.00 8.41 12.78
N ARG A 173 -5.90 7.16 12.35
CA ARG A 173 -4.98 6.75 11.30
C ARG A 173 -5.61 5.67 10.44
N LEU A 174 -5.31 5.67 9.15
CA LEU A 174 -5.61 4.52 8.32
C LEU A 174 -4.53 3.48 8.54
N THR A 175 -4.91 2.21 8.65
CA THR A 175 -3.95 1.12 8.85
C THR A 175 -4.18 0.01 7.85
N SER A 176 -3.09 -0.54 7.36
CA SER A 176 -3.11 -1.60 6.37
C SER A 176 -2.06 -2.66 6.68
N PHE A 177 -2.43 -3.92 6.51
CA PHE A 177 -1.59 -5.06 6.85
C PHE A 177 -1.26 -5.85 5.57
N PRO A 178 -0.02 -5.79 5.07
CA PRO A 178 0.42 -6.70 4.03
C PRO A 178 0.23 -8.15 4.49
N ARG A 179 -0.36 -8.98 3.62
CA ARG A 179 -0.67 -10.38 3.94
C ARG A 179 0.57 -11.11 4.45
N ASN A 180 0.40 -11.90 5.50
CA ASN A 180 1.44 -12.76 6.08
C ASN A 180 2.70 -12.00 6.51
N SER A 181 2.54 -10.78 7.03
CA SER A 181 3.65 -9.97 7.52
C SER A 181 3.40 -9.47 8.93
N SER A 182 4.47 -9.34 9.70
CA SER A 182 4.51 -8.56 10.95
C SER A 182 4.57 -7.05 10.69
N LEU A 183 4.69 -6.65 9.42
CA LEU A 183 4.75 -5.26 8.99
C LEU A 183 3.35 -4.68 8.85
N SER A 184 3.23 -3.38 9.03
CA SER A 184 2.00 -2.64 8.72
C SER A 184 2.32 -1.27 8.14
N TYR A 185 1.38 -0.75 7.36
CA TYR A 185 1.40 0.61 6.85
C TYR A 185 0.40 1.46 7.61
N SER A 186 0.71 2.75 7.78
CA SER A 186 -0.30 3.72 8.20
C SER A 186 -0.23 5.02 7.41
N PHE A 187 -1.38 5.68 7.32
CA PHE A 187 -1.52 7.08 6.95
C PHE A 187 -1.81 7.85 8.22
N GLU A 188 -0.94 8.82 8.56
CA GLU A 188 -1.00 9.57 9.82
C GLU A 188 -0.92 11.08 9.58
N ILE A 189 -1.66 11.81 10.42
CA ILE A 189 -1.71 13.27 10.42
C ILE A 189 -0.91 13.76 11.63
N GLN A 190 0.14 14.52 11.38
CA GLN A 190 0.91 15.25 12.38
C GLN A 190 0.57 16.73 12.32
N TYR A 191 1.11 17.51 13.27
CA TYR A 191 0.84 18.95 13.35
C TYR A 191 1.43 19.72 12.16
N ASP A 192 2.55 19.26 11.59
CA ASP A 192 3.32 19.92 10.53
C ASP A 192 3.26 19.20 9.17
N LYS A 193 2.77 17.95 9.14
CA LYS A 193 2.75 17.14 7.91
C LYS A 193 1.73 16.01 7.95
N ILE A 194 1.44 15.50 6.77
CA ILE A 194 0.79 14.20 6.57
C ILE A 194 1.86 13.22 6.09
N ALA A 195 1.84 11.99 6.58
CA ALA A 195 2.86 11.02 6.19
C ALA A 195 2.34 9.60 6.10
N LEU A 196 3.01 8.81 5.27
CA LEU A 196 2.86 7.37 5.23
C LEU A 196 4.01 6.71 5.99
N TYR A 197 3.66 5.76 6.87
CA TYR A 197 4.61 5.06 7.73
C TYR A 197 4.62 3.56 7.48
N LEU A 198 5.82 2.99 7.52
CA LEU A 198 6.05 1.54 7.62
C LEU A 198 6.40 1.22 9.07
N TYR A 199 5.67 0.28 9.64
CA TYR A 199 5.92 -0.28 10.95
C TYR A 199 6.53 -1.68 10.85
N SER A 200 7.54 -1.93 11.68
CA SER A 200 8.14 -3.24 11.89
C SER A 200 8.40 -3.45 13.37
N GLY A 201 7.44 -4.06 14.08
CA GLY A 201 7.47 -4.13 15.54
C GLY A 201 7.46 -2.72 16.15
N LYS A 202 8.57 -2.34 16.81
CA LYS A 202 8.75 -0.99 17.41
C LYS A 202 9.31 0.04 16.43
N LEU A 203 9.82 -0.39 15.27
CA LEU A 203 10.41 0.51 14.28
C LEU A 203 9.31 1.22 13.49
N LYS A 204 9.50 2.52 13.25
CA LYS A 204 8.60 3.40 12.48
C LYS A 204 9.43 4.23 11.51
N TYR A 205 9.16 4.09 10.22
CA TYR A 205 9.85 4.82 9.15
C TYR A 205 8.83 5.54 8.27
N SER A 206 8.96 6.85 8.06
CA SER A 206 8.18 7.50 6.99
C SER A 206 8.78 7.12 5.64
N TYR A 207 7.96 6.98 4.61
CA TYR A 207 8.44 6.77 3.24
C TYR A 207 7.79 7.73 2.24
N TRP A 208 6.81 8.50 2.69
CA TRP A 208 6.20 9.59 1.96
C TRP A 208 5.72 10.63 2.97
N GLU A 209 5.89 11.90 2.65
CA GLU A 209 5.53 13.03 3.50
C GLU A 209 4.99 14.17 2.63
N TYR A 210 3.95 14.85 3.11
CA TYR A 210 3.37 16.04 2.50
C TYR A 210 3.23 17.13 3.56
N THR A 211 3.89 18.25 3.31
CA THR A 211 3.83 19.46 4.14
C THR A 211 3.16 20.55 3.31
N PRO A 212 1.96 21.03 3.67
CA PRO A 212 1.34 22.16 3.00
C PRO A 212 2.27 23.38 2.95
N LEU A 213 2.16 24.18 1.86
CA LEU A 213 3.02 25.35 1.66
C LEU A 213 2.69 26.49 2.63
N ASP A 214 1.40 26.68 2.92
CA ASP A 214 0.88 27.79 3.75
C ASP A 214 0.88 27.45 5.25
N LEU A 215 1.85 26.63 5.70
CA LEU A 215 1.91 26.13 7.08
C LEU A 215 2.51 27.13 8.08
N GLU A 216 2.61 28.42 7.72
CA GLU A 216 3.30 29.52 8.44
C GLU A 216 2.95 29.65 9.94
N GLY A 217 3.41 28.71 10.77
CA GLY A 217 3.01 28.57 12.18
C GLY A 217 1.62 27.94 12.40
N LEU A 218 0.94 27.48 11.36
CA LEU A 218 -0.37 26.82 11.45
C LEU A 218 -0.22 25.31 11.67
N ASN A 219 -1.14 24.71 12.45
CA ASN A 219 -1.14 23.28 12.70
C ASN A 219 -2.24 22.56 11.91
N ILE A 220 -1.89 21.42 11.31
CA ILE A 220 -2.87 20.52 10.73
C ILE A 220 -3.70 19.89 11.86
N THR A 221 -5.02 20.04 11.77
CA THR A 221 -5.96 19.52 12.76
C THR A 221 -6.72 18.31 12.23
N TYR A 222 -7.23 18.43 10.99
CA TYR A 222 -7.93 17.34 10.32
C TYR A 222 -7.80 17.44 8.81
N VAL A 223 -8.13 16.33 8.15
CA VAL A 223 -8.29 16.25 6.71
C VAL A 223 -9.70 15.76 6.37
N GLU A 224 -10.21 16.20 5.24
CA GLU A 224 -11.51 15.81 4.71
C GLU A 224 -11.36 15.39 3.25
N LEU A 225 -11.90 14.22 2.90
CA LEU A 225 -11.94 13.79 1.51
C LEU A 225 -13.18 14.41 0.87
N THR A 226 -12.98 15.28 -0.11
CA THR A 226 -14.03 15.91 -0.91
C THR A 226 -14.18 15.19 -2.25
N SER A 227 -15.07 15.68 -3.12
CA SER A 227 -15.33 15.06 -4.42
C SER A 227 -14.14 15.14 -5.39
N ASN A 228 -13.12 15.97 -5.13
CA ASN A 228 -11.99 16.13 -6.05
C ASN A 228 -10.61 16.22 -5.37
N ALA A 229 -10.55 16.21 -4.04
CA ALA A 229 -9.30 16.37 -3.31
C ALA A 229 -9.36 15.80 -1.89
N LEU A 230 -8.17 15.57 -1.33
CA LEU A 230 -7.98 15.53 0.12
C LEU A 230 -7.66 16.95 0.58
N GLU A 231 -8.58 17.57 1.32
CA GLU A 231 -8.41 18.91 1.86
C GLU A 231 -7.88 18.86 3.30
N ILE A 232 -7.03 19.82 3.65
CA ILE A 232 -6.27 19.86 4.89
C ILE A 232 -6.61 21.14 5.62
N PHE A 233 -7.02 21.02 6.89
CA PHE A 233 -7.58 22.13 7.66
C PHE A 233 -6.84 22.33 8.99
N ASN A 234 -6.80 23.59 9.41
CA ASN A 234 -6.43 23.95 10.78
C ASN A 234 -7.64 23.86 11.73
N ASN A 235 -7.46 24.29 12.98
CA ASN A 235 -8.48 24.30 14.03
C ASN A 235 -9.60 25.32 13.81
N GLU A 236 -9.35 26.37 13.02
CA GLU A 236 -10.31 27.43 12.66
C GLU A 236 -11.12 27.07 11.40
N ASN A 237 -11.00 25.84 10.89
CA ASN A 237 -11.55 25.40 9.59
C ASN A 237 -11.01 26.18 8.39
N HIS A 238 -9.85 26.82 8.52
CA HIS A 238 -9.12 27.38 7.39
C HIS A 238 -8.42 26.24 6.63
N ARG A 239 -8.64 26.18 5.31
CA ARG A 239 -7.97 25.19 4.45
C ARG A 239 -6.53 25.64 4.18
N ILE A 240 -5.57 24.89 4.70
CA ILE A 240 -4.12 25.19 4.61
C ILE A 240 -3.40 24.34 3.56
N GLY A 241 -4.07 23.37 2.96
CA GLY A 241 -3.48 22.52 1.91
C GLY A 241 -4.50 21.64 1.21
N ARG A 242 -4.08 21.09 0.06
CA ARG A 242 -4.88 20.10 -0.68
C ARG A 242 -4.01 19.20 -1.54
N ILE A 243 -4.47 17.96 -1.72
CA ILE A 243 -3.94 17.01 -2.72
C ILE A 243 -5.08 16.70 -3.68
N THR A 244 -4.88 16.93 -4.98
CA THR A 244 -5.95 16.88 -5.99
C THR A 244 -5.99 15.58 -6.76
N SER A 245 -7.19 15.19 -7.20
CA SER A 245 -7.41 14.18 -8.23
C SER A 245 -6.91 14.68 -9.60
N ASP A 246 -6.28 13.81 -10.38
CA ASP A 246 -5.89 14.09 -11.77
C ASP A 246 -7.05 13.85 -12.76
N LYS A 247 -8.22 13.47 -12.25
CA LYS A 247 -9.43 13.14 -13.01
C LYS A 247 -10.62 13.99 -12.58
N PRO A 248 -11.49 14.41 -13.53
CA PRO A 248 -12.67 15.23 -13.24
C PRO A 248 -13.79 14.46 -12.53
N GLU A 249 -13.82 13.13 -12.63
CA GLU A 249 -14.83 12.30 -11.99
C GLU A 249 -14.75 12.40 -10.45
N PRO A 250 -15.92 12.37 -9.77
CA PRO A 250 -15.96 12.54 -8.34
C PRO A 250 -15.30 11.36 -7.62
N LEU A 251 -14.41 11.68 -6.69
CA LEU A 251 -13.80 10.74 -5.76
C LEU A 251 -14.88 10.04 -4.94
N ARG A 252 -14.69 8.74 -4.76
CA ARG A 252 -15.56 7.89 -3.93
C ARG A 252 -14.87 7.53 -2.62
N PHE A 253 -13.56 7.26 -2.69
CA PHE A 253 -12.75 6.97 -1.53
C PHE A 253 -11.25 7.20 -1.78
N LEU A 254 -10.51 7.31 -0.69
CA LEU A 254 -9.06 7.25 -0.63
C LEU A 254 -8.67 5.93 0.05
N ALA A 255 -7.65 5.25 -0.45
CA ALA A 255 -7.19 3.99 0.12
C ALA A 255 -5.67 3.96 0.32
N LEU A 256 -5.26 3.43 1.47
CA LEU A 256 -3.92 2.93 1.71
C LEU A 256 -3.83 1.49 1.22
N GLY A 257 -2.99 1.24 0.22
CA GLY A 257 -2.94 -0.03 -0.51
C GLY A 257 -2.55 -1.23 0.38
N ASN A 258 -3.38 -2.27 0.36
CA ASN A 258 -3.20 -3.45 1.23
C ASN A 258 -1.90 -4.23 1.02
N SER A 259 -1.35 -4.23 -0.18
CA SER A 259 -0.08 -4.89 -0.49
C SER A 259 1.09 -3.91 -0.56
N THR A 260 0.85 -2.72 -1.10
CA THR A 260 1.91 -1.77 -1.48
C THR A 260 2.19 -0.71 -0.43
N GLY A 261 1.21 -0.36 0.40
CA GLY A 261 1.27 0.83 1.25
C GLY A 261 1.13 2.15 0.46
N ASN A 262 0.89 2.13 -0.85
CA ASN A 262 0.71 3.37 -1.59
C ASN A 262 -0.63 4.02 -1.27
N LEU A 263 -0.67 5.34 -1.20
CA LEU A 263 -1.91 6.10 -1.03
C LEU A 263 -2.48 6.42 -2.42
N GLY A 264 -3.76 6.15 -2.64
CA GLY A 264 -4.42 6.50 -3.90
C GLY A 264 -5.83 7.03 -3.71
N PHE A 265 -6.27 7.88 -4.64
CA PHE A 265 -7.65 8.35 -4.72
C PHE A 265 -8.37 7.58 -5.80
N TYR A 266 -9.63 7.20 -5.54
CA TYR A 266 -10.39 6.33 -6.41
C TYR A 266 -11.73 6.94 -6.79
N TYR A 267 -12.02 6.92 -8.08
CA TYR A 267 -13.32 7.26 -8.66
C TYR A 267 -13.92 6.03 -9.32
N TYR A 268 -15.22 6.05 -9.57
CA TYR A 268 -15.90 4.97 -10.29
C TYR A 268 -15.93 5.28 -11.79
N SER A 269 -15.26 4.45 -12.60
CA SER A 269 -15.36 4.51 -14.06
C SER A 269 -16.57 3.69 -14.50
N SER A 270 -17.64 4.37 -14.93
CA SER A 270 -18.84 3.72 -15.46
C SER A 270 -18.53 2.90 -16.71
N ASP A 271 -17.66 3.41 -17.59
CA ASP A 271 -17.27 2.73 -18.84
C ASP A 271 -16.58 1.39 -18.61
N LYS A 272 -15.80 1.29 -17.53
CA LYS A 272 -15.06 0.05 -17.18
C LYS A 272 -15.73 -0.76 -16.08
N GLY A 273 -16.82 -0.26 -15.50
CA GLY A 273 -17.52 -0.91 -14.38
C GLY A 273 -16.65 -1.16 -13.16
N LYS A 274 -15.64 -0.32 -12.89
CA LYS A 274 -14.69 -0.51 -11.77
C LYS A 274 -14.17 0.79 -11.21
N PHE A 275 -13.60 0.71 -10.01
CA PHE A 275 -12.85 1.81 -9.42
C PHE A 275 -11.48 1.95 -10.08
N GLU A 276 -11.11 3.16 -10.45
CA GLU A 276 -9.80 3.50 -10.99
C GLU A 276 -9.11 4.55 -10.13
N ALA A 277 -7.78 4.49 -10.09
CA ALA A 277 -6.99 5.48 -9.39
C ALA A 277 -6.94 6.77 -10.21
N SER A 278 -7.25 7.91 -9.59
CA SER A 278 -7.06 9.23 -10.16
C SER A 278 -5.87 9.99 -9.58
N TYR A 279 -5.23 9.43 -8.54
CA TYR A 279 -4.02 9.96 -7.94
C TYR A 279 -3.28 8.82 -7.23
N GLN A 280 -1.95 8.88 -7.24
CA GLN A 280 -1.08 8.02 -6.43
C GLN A 280 0.03 8.84 -5.78
N ALA A 281 0.31 8.60 -4.51
CA ALA A 281 1.36 9.31 -3.77
C ALA A 281 2.78 8.97 -4.28
N LEU A 282 2.98 7.71 -4.69
CA LEU A 282 4.24 7.18 -5.20
C LEU A 282 4.02 6.62 -6.61
N ASN A 283 4.77 7.14 -7.58
CA ASN A 283 4.55 6.83 -9.00
C ASN A 283 5.41 5.67 -9.52
N THR A 284 6.52 5.35 -8.85
CA THR A 284 7.40 4.25 -9.27
C THR A 284 7.36 3.10 -8.28
N SER A 285 7.55 1.89 -8.79
CA SER A 285 7.58 0.68 -7.97
C SER A 285 8.71 0.74 -6.93
N CYS A 286 9.85 1.35 -7.28
CA CYS A 286 11.02 1.45 -6.41
C CYS A 286 10.92 2.51 -5.30
N ASP A 287 9.91 3.40 -5.35
CA ASP A 287 9.63 4.33 -4.26
C ASP A 287 8.82 3.68 -3.13
N LEU A 288 8.28 2.48 -3.35
CA LEU A 288 7.56 1.72 -2.33
C LEU A 288 8.54 1.14 -1.29
N PRO A 289 8.20 1.22 0.01
CA PRO A 289 9.10 0.80 1.09
C PRO A 289 9.43 -0.69 1.08
N LEU A 290 8.55 -1.53 0.51
CA LEU A 290 8.71 -2.98 0.41
C LEU A 290 8.81 -3.48 -1.04
N ALA A 291 9.27 -2.63 -1.97
CA ALA A 291 9.45 -3.01 -3.38
C ALA A 291 10.28 -4.30 -3.56
N CYS A 292 11.32 -4.44 -2.73
CA CYS A 292 12.17 -5.63 -2.68
C CYS A 292 12.15 -6.29 -1.30
N LYS A 293 12.52 -7.57 -1.28
CA LYS A 293 12.75 -8.33 -0.04
C LYS A 293 13.90 -7.73 0.77
N THR A 294 14.05 -8.14 2.03
CA THR A 294 15.16 -7.75 2.90
C THR A 294 16.50 -7.93 2.18
N TYR A 295 17.40 -6.95 2.27
CA TYR A 295 18.69 -6.89 1.56
C TYR A 295 18.59 -6.84 0.02
N GLY A 296 17.40 -6.53 -0.52
CA GLY A 296 17.19 -6.28 -1.95
C GLY A 296 17.29 -4.79 -2.30
N ILE A 297 17.93 -4.51 -3.44
CA ILE A 297 18.04 -3.19 -4.07
C ILE A 297 17.10 -3.17 -5.28
N CYS A 298 16.19 -2.20 -5.33
CA CYS A 298 15.36 -1.94 -6.50
C CYS A 298 16.17 -1.16 -7.55
N THR A 299 16.39 -1.76 -8.72
CA THR A 299 17.21 -1.18 -9.80
C THR A 299 16.39 -0.20 -10.65
N PHE A 300 17.07 0.58 -11.50
CA PHE A 300 16.39 1.45 -12.48
C PHE A 300 15.43 0.71 -13.43
N SER A 301 15.60 -0.60 -13.61
CA SER A 301 14.69 -1.43 -14.41
C SER A 301 13.48 -1.95 -13.61
N GLU A 302 13.22 -1.39 -12.43
CA GLU A 302 12.19 -1.83 -11.47
C GLU A 302 12.29 -3.33 -11.08
N LYS A 303 13.52 -3.85 -11.03
CA LYS A 303 13.79 -5.24 -10.64
C LYS A 303 14.60 -5.28 -9.36
N CYS A 304 14.44 -6.36 -8.59
CA CYS A 304 15.21 -6.55 -7.37
C CYS A 304 16.54 -7.26 -7.66
N SER A 305 17.63 -6.66 -7.19
CA SER A 305 18.95 -7.27 -7.10
C SER A 305 19.32 -7.49 -5.63
N CYS A 306 19.96 -8.61 -5.29
CA CYS A 306 20.36 -8.87 -3.90
C CYS A 306 21.72 -8.26 -3.61
N ILE A 307 21.88 -7.72 -2.40
CA ILE A 307 23.20 -7.46 -1.83
C ILE A 307 23.87 -8.83 -1.64
N ARG A 308 24.81 -9.16 -2.53
CA ARG A 308 25.52 -10.45 -2.48
C ARG A 308 26.47 -10.47 -1.29
N LEU A 309 26.17 -11.31 -0.30
CA LEU A 309 27.01 -11.60 0.84
C LEU A 309 27.60 -13.01 0.66
N ILE A 310 28.90 -13.12 0.35
CA ILE A 310 29.57 -14.42 0.20
C ILE A 310 30.15 -14.82 1.56
N LYS A 311 29.65 -15.91 2.17
CA LYS A 311 30.36 -16.56 3.28
C LYS A 311 31.57 -17.31 2.75
N ARG A 312 32.72 -17.18 3.41
CA ARG A 312 33.91 -17.99 3.11
C ARG A 312 33.66 -19.43 3.53
N GLY A 313 33.30 -20.30 2.58
CA GLY A 313 33.22 -21.76 2.80
C GLY A 313 31.93 -22.47 2.39
N ASP A 314 30.85 -21.75 2.08
CA ASP A 314 29.60 -22.34 1.55
C ASP A 314 29.22 -21.69 0.22
N GLY A 315 28.70 -22.50 -0.70
CA GLY A 315 28.33 -22.09 -2.06
C GLY A 315 27.37 -20.89 -2.12
N LEU A 316 27.28 -20.30 -3.32
CA LEU A 316 26.47 -19.14 -3.65
C LEU A 316 25.04 -19.25 -3.07
N LEU A 317 24.72 -18.41 -2.08
CA LEU A 317 23.36 -18.32 -1.53
C LEU A 317 22.42 -17.81 -2.63
N SER A 318 21.58 -18.71 -3.14
CA SER A 318 20.51 -18.41 -4.08
C SER A 318 19.36 -17.71 -3.34
N GLY A 319 19.40 -16.37 -3.29
CA GLY A 319 18.31 -15.52 -2.83
C GLY A 319 18.71 -14.49 -1.78
N CYS A 320 17.95 -13.40 -1.67
CA CYS A 320 18.08 -12.41 -0.60
C CYS A 320 17.47 -13.03 0.68
N THR A 321 18.17 -13.94 1.35
CA THR A 321 17.66 -14.61 2.56
C THR A 321 18.15 -13.93 3.84
N GLU A 322 17.23 -13.81 4.80
CA GLU A 322 17.36 -13.10 6.08
C GLU A 322 18.38 -13.74 7.05
N ASN A 323 18.70 -15.02 6.85
CA ASN A 323 19.48 -15.82 7.80
C ASN A 323 20.98 -15.45 7.89
N VAL A 324 21.46 -14.44 7.16
CA VAL A 324 22.88 -14.07 7.16
C VAL A 324 23.22 -13.12 8.31
N THR A 325 22.24 -12.41 8.88
CA THR A 325 22.49 -11.28 9.80
C THR A 325 21.85 -11.38 11.19
N GLU A 326 21.11 -12.45 11.49
CA GLU A 326 20.59 -12.67 12.84
C GLU A 326 21.74 -12.90 13.84
N GLY A 327 21.76 -12.11 14.93
CA GLY A 327 22.74 -12.23 16.00
C GLY A 327 24.07 -11.49 15.79
N ILE A 328 24.23 -10.73 14.71
CA ILE A 328 25.46 -9.94 14.47
C ILE A 328 25.44 -8.67 15.32
N CYS A 329 26.28 -8.62 16.35
CA CYS A 329 26.51 -7.40 17.12
C CYS A 329 27.99 -7.19 17.47
N GLY A 330 28.41 -5.93 17.44
CA GLY A 330 29.75 -5.54 17.86
C GLY A 330 30.78 -5.58 16.75
N ARG A 331 31.84 -4.80 16.93
CA ARG A 331 32.90 -4.57 15.94
C ARG A 331 33.82 -5.77 15.72
N ASN A 332 33.79 -6.76 16.60
CA ASN A 332 34.66 -7.94 16.48
C ASN A 332 34.18 -8.87 15.36
N ASP A 333 32.87 -9.09 15.29
CA ASP A 333 32.25 -10.07 14.39
C ASP A 333 31.67 -9.44 13.13
N SER A 334 31.58 -8.10 13.07
CA SER A 334 30.89 -7.38 12.01
C SER A 334 31.70 -6.23 11.40
N GLN A 335 31.33 -5.87 10.17
CA GLN A 335 31.84 -4.73 9.42
C GLN A 335 30.71 -4.06 8.65
N MET A 336 30.92 -2.79 8.25
CA MET A 336 29.98 -2.06 7.40
C MET A 336 30.42 -2.15 5.94
N LEU A 337 29.56 -2.70 5.09
CA LEU A 337 29.74 -2.77 3.64
C LEU A 337 29.08 -1.56 2.97
N GLU A 338 29.87 -0.69 2.35
CA GLU A 338 29.38 0.45 1.59
C GLU A 338 28.85 0.03 0.21
N LEU A 339 27.65 0.47 -0.14
CA LEU A 339 27.00 0.23 -1.42
C LEU A 339 26.96 1.53 -2.23
N GLN A 340 27.47 1.46 -3.46
CA GLN A 340 27.61 2.63 -4.33
C GLN A 340 26.35 2.87 -5.17
N GLY A 341 25.92 4.13 -5.27
CA GLY A 341 24.78 4.52 -6.11
C GLY A 341 23.44 3.95 -5.64
N VAL A 342 23.25 3.87 -4.32
CA VAL A 342 21.98 3.46 -3.72
C VAL A 342 21.60 4.40 -2.58
N THR A 343 20.30 4.48 -2.31
CA THR A 343 19.73 5.21 -1.17
C THR A 343 18.57 4.43 -0.55
N SER A 344 18.02 4.95 0.54
CA SER A 344 16.83 4.41 1.20
C SER A 344 15.63 5.32 0.95
N VAL A 345 14.48 4.74 0.61
CA VAL A 345 13.19 5.46 0.62
C VAL A 345 12.64 5.62 2.03
N LEU A 346 13.15 4.83 2.98
CA LEU A 346 12.79 4.93 4.38
C LEU A 346 13.51 6.11 5.03
N ARG A 347 12.72 7.01 5.60
CA ARG A 347 13.15 8.12 6.42
C ARG A 347 13.06 7.69 7.87
N SER A 348 14.22 7.46 8.48
CA SER A 348 14.29 7.30 9.93
C SER A 348 14.19 8.67 10.59
N ASN A 349 13.52 8.75 11.74
CA ASN A 349 13.73 9.90 12.61
C ASN A 349 15.24 9.97 12.90
N PRO A 350 15.92 11.08 12.60
CA PRO A 350 17.34 11.14 12.80
C PRO A 350 17.64 10.93 14.29
N TYR A 351 18.51 9.96 14.59
CA TYR A 351 19.46 10.22 15.66
C TYR A 351 20.36 11.32 15.09
N LYS A 352 19.94 12.58 15.26
CA LYS A 352 20.52 13.75 14.59
C LYS A 352 21.90 14.04 15.20
N VAL A 353 22.85 13.18 14.89
CA VAL A 353 24.25 13.35 15.25
C VAL A 353 24.95 13.72 13.95
N ASN A 354 25.43 14.96 13.90
CA ASN A 354 26.23 15.44 12.78
C ASN A 354 27.62 14.84 12.94
N VAL A 355 27.90 13.78 12.18
CA VAL A 355 29.11 12.97 12.32
C VAL A 355 29.70 12.63 10.96
N THR A 356 30.97 12.24 10.95
CA THR A 356 31.60 11.73 9.73
C THR A 356 31.02 10.36 9.37
N LYS A 357 31.27 9.93 8.13
CA LYS A 357 30.85 8.61 7.64
C LYS A 357 31.36 7.47 8.54
N GLU A 358 32.62 7.54 8.97
CA GLU A 358 33.26 6.52 9.79
C GLU A 358 32.61 6.42 11.17
N ILE A 359 32.28 7.57 11.78
CA ILE A 359 31.58 7.60 13.05
C ILE A 359 30.16 7.04 12.88
N CYS A 360 29.45 7.39 11.82
CA CYS A 360 28.11 6.83 11.52
C CYS A 360 28.15 5.30 11.39
N ALA A 361 29.15 4.77 10.67
CA ALA A 361 29.38 3.33 10.55
C ALA A 361 29.63 2.67 11.92
N ASN A 362 30.50 3.27 12.74
CA ASN A 362 30.83 2.78 14.07
C ASN A 362 29.62 2.76 15.03
N LEU A 363 28.79 3.81 15.01
CA LEU A 363 27.56 3.87 15.79
C LEU A 363 26.61 2.71 15.44
N CYS A 364 26.49 2.38 14.16
CA CYS A 364 25.68 1.24 13.75
C CYS A 364 26.30 -0.09 14.20
N LEU A 365 27.63 -0.27 14.09
CA LEU A 365 28.31 -1.50 14.55
C LEU A 365 28.11 -1.77 16.04
N ASP A 366 28.16 -0.72 16.86
CA ASP A 366 27.98 -0.82 18.31
C ASP A 366 26.52 -1.05 18.72
N ASN A 367 25.57 -0.67 17.87
CA ASN A 367 24.14 -0.89 18.10
C ASN A 367 23.70 -2.26 17.55
N CYS A 368 23.41 -3.22 18.43
CA CYS A 368 22.95 -4.56 18.04
C CYS A 368 21.64 -4.57 17.23
N THR A 369 20.81 -3.53 17.33
CA THR A 369 19.56 -3.43 16.56
C THR A 369 19.74 -2.77 15.21
N CYS A 370 20.88 -2.12 14.95
CA CYS A 370 21.17 -1.50 13.66
C CYS A 370 21.64 -2.56 12.66
N VAL A 371 21.08 -2.54 11.46
CA VAL A 371 21.44 -3.43 10.34
C VAL A 371 21.97 -2.68 9.12
N ALA A 372 21.68 -1.38 9.03
CA ALA A 372 22.19 -0.50 7.98
C ALA A 372 22.27 0.95 8.46
N ALA A 373 23.10 1.74 7.80
CA ALA A 373 23.23 3.17 8.02
C ALA A 373 23.32 3.92 6.69
N LEU A 374 22.76 5.13 6.63
CA LEU A 374 22.94 6.08 5.53
C LEU A 374 23.61 7.32 6.08
N HIS A 375 24.73 7.70 5.48
CA HIS A 375 25.38 8.98 5.72
C HIS A 375 25.17 9.91 4.54
N PHE A 376 24.84 11.17 4.81
CA PHE A 376 24.75 12.25 3.84
C PHE A 376 25.70 13.37 4.23
N SER A 377 26.72 13.64 3.42
CA SER A 377 27.65 14.75 3.63
C SER A 377 27.08 16.06 3.07
N TYR A 378 27.25 17.17 3.79
CA TYR A 378 26.88 18.50 3.31
C TYR A 378 27.86 19.05 2.25
N GLU A 379 29.10 18.53 2.24
CA GLU A 379 30.17 18.89 1.33
C GLU A 379 30.62 17.65 0.55
N ASP A 380 31.27 17.83 -0.60
CA ASP A 380 31.90 16.73 -1.38
C ASP A 380 33.16 16.16 -0.69
N ASP A 381 33.24 16.26 0.64
CA ASP A 381 34.29 15.70 1.48
C ASP A 381 33.68 14.75 2.53
N PRO A 382 33.93 13.43 2.44
CA PRO A 382 33.40 12.44 3.39
C PRO A 382 34.01 12.57 4.80
N ALA A 383 35.10 13.32 4.98
CA ALA A 383 35.68 13.61 6.29
C ALA A 383 34.91 14.71 7.06
N LYS A 384 33.95 15.37 6.40
CA LYS A 384 33.12 16.39 7.04
C LYS A 384 31.91 15.77 7.74
N PRO A 385 31.45 16.41 8.84
CA PRO A 385 30.23 15.96 9.51
C PRO A 385 29.04 16.12 8.58
N GLY A 386 28.18 15.12 8.59
CA GLY A 386 26.95 15.05 7.82
C GLY A 386 25.86 14.38 8.63
N GLU A 387 24.72 14.14 7.98
CA GLU A 387 23.58 13.51 8.62
C GLU A 387 23.76 11.99 8.63
N CYS A 388 23.58 11.37 9.79
CA CYS A 388 23.63 9.93 9.97
C CYS A 388 22.24 9.38 10.27
N TYR A 389 21.81 8.40 9.47
CA TYR A 389 20.55 7.70 9.63
C TYR A 389 20.82 6.23 9.89
N MET A 390 20.31 5.69 11.00
CA MET A 390 20.45 4.27 11.35
C MET A 390 19.14 3.53 11.12
N TYR A 391 19.23 2.31 10.59
CA TYR A 391 18.09 1.48 10.25
C TYR A 391 18.18 0.15 10.99
N GLY A 392 17.07 -0.28 11.59
CA GLY A 392 16.90 -1.64 12.12
C GLY A 392 16.34 -2.62 11.10
N LEU A 393 16.16 -2.18 9.84
CA LEU A 393 15.70 -2.99 8.73
C LEU A 393 16.40 -2.57 7.43
N ALA A 394 16.97 -3.53 6.71
CA ALA A 394 17.59 -3.31 5.39
C ALA A 394 16.54 -3.50 4.28
N ARG A 395 15.58 -2.58 4.19
CA ARG A 395 14.53 -2.53 3.16
C ARG A 395 14.35 -1.13 2.60
N GLY A 396 13.62 -1.03 1.48
CA GLY A 396 13.39 0.25 0.80
C GLY A 396 14.65 0.80 0.12
N VAL A 397 15.62 -0.06 -0.21
CA VAL A 397 16.86 0.36 -0.88
C VAL A 397 16.59 0.46 -2.37
N LYS A 398 16.91 1.61 -2.98
CA LYS A 398 16.77 1.83 -4.41
C LYS A 398 18.06 2.35 -5.03
N GLN A 399 18.28 1.98 -6.29
CA GLN A 399 19.38 2.47 -7.10
C GLN A 399 19.13 3.93 -7.49
N ILE A 400 20.18 4.74 -7.42
CA ILE A 400 20.20 6.15 -7.84
C ILE A 400 21.45 6.42 -8.66
N GLU A 401 21.48 7.56 -9.34
CA GLU A 401 22.72 8.06 -9.92
C GLU A 401 23.74 8.28 -8.80
N ARG A 402 25.02 8.08 -9.10
CA ARG A 402 26.05 8.18 -8.07
C ARG A 402 26.14 9.61 -7.57
N ASP A 403 25.78 9.79 -6.30
CA ASP A 403 26.03 11.01 -5.55
C ASP A 403 27.15 10.72 -4.54
N GLY A 404 28.30 11.39 -4.69
CA GLY A 404 29.46 11.22 -3.81
C GLY A 404 29.20 11.61 -2.35
N ARG A 405 28.10 12.34 -2.10
CA ARG A 405 27.67 12.76 -0.76
C ARG A 405 26.86 11.70 -0.02
N LEU A 406 26.36 10.67 -0.71
CA LEU A 406 25.54 9.62 -0.11
C LEU A 406 26.35 8.33 0.06
N SER A 407 26.38 7.82 1.29
CA SER A 407 27.01 6.54 1.62
C SER A 407 26.04 5.65 2.36
N TYR A 408 25.41 4.72 1.64
CA TYR A 408 24.57 3.68 2.25
C TYR A 408 25.43 2.47 2.60
N MET A 409 25.36 2.02 3.84
CA MET A 409 26.21 0.99 4.39
C MET A 409 25.36 -0.08 5.08
N VAL A 410 25.70 -1.35 4.89
CA VAL A 410 24.98 -2.48 5.48
C VAL A 410 25.90 -3.25 6.40
N LYS A 411 25.40 -3.61 7.59
CA LYS A 411 26.13 -4.42 8.55
C LYS A 411 26.18 -5.87 8.09
N VAL A 412 27.39 -6.42 8.01
CA VAL A 412 27.65 -7.79 7.52
C VAL A 412 28.68 -8.47 8.43
N PRO A 413 28.76 -9.81 8.48
CA PRO A 413 29.85 -10.50 9.17
C PRO A 413 31.22 -10.11 8.60
N LYS A 414 32.28 -10.18 9.41
CA LYS A 414 33.64 -10.11 8.87
C LYS A 414 33.97 -11.33 8.00
N GLY A 415 34.81 -11.13 6.98
CA GLY A 415 35.18 -12.18 6.03
C GLY A 415 34.15 -12.44 4.93
N THR A 416 33.14 -11.57 4.84
CA THR A 416 32.16 -11.56 3.74
C THR A 416 32.69 -10.64 2.64
N ASP A 417 33.45 -11.18 1.70
CA ASP A 417 33.98 -10.40 0.57
C ASP A 417 32.95 -10.38 -0.57
N GLN A 418 32.70 -9.19 -1.15
CA GLN A 418 32.12 -9.14 -2.49
C GLN A 418 33.15 -9.77 -3.43
N ALA A 419 32.76 -10.80 -4.19
CA ALA A 419 33.44 -11.10 -5.43
C ALA A 419 33.21 -9.91 -6.38
N HIS A 420 34.03 -8.88 -6.22
CA HIS A 420 34.29 -7.96 -7.31
C HIS A 420 34.91 -8.81 -8.41
N ASP A 421 34.16 -9.03 -9.49
CA ASP A 421 34.78 -9.41 -10.76
C ASP A 421 35.90 -8.41 -11.01
N LYS A 422 37.14 -8.88 -10.82
CA LYS A 422 38.35 -8.21 -11.28
C LYS A 422 38.37 -8.26 -12.79
N HIS A 423 37.54 -7.45 -13.43
CA HIS A 423 37.70 -7.07 -14.82
C HIS A 423 37.50 -5.56 -14.94
N SER A 424 38.46 -4.79 -14.42
CA SER A 424 38.53 -3.34 -14.66
C SER A 424 39.86 -2.87 -15.26
N HIS A 425 40.57 -3.74 -15.99
CA HIS A 425 41.58 -3.32 -16.96
C HIS A 425 40.97 -2.91 -18.33
N TRP A 426 39.64 -2.71 -18.41
CA TRP A 426 38.96 -2.34 -19.67
C TRP A 426 38.48 -0.88 -19.73
N LYS A 427 38.84 -0.03 -18.76
CA LYS A 427 38.43 1.39 -18.74
C LYS A 427 39.12 2.30 -19.78
N LYS A 428 39.71 1.76 -20.86
CA LYS A 428 40.36 2.57 -21.92
C LYS A 428 39.88 2.35 -23.36
N TRP A 429 38.93 1.45 -23.65
CA TRP A 429 38.57 1.14 -25.05
C TRP A 429 37.08 1.24 -25.44
N ILE A 430 36.20 1.71 -24.55
CA ILE A 430 34.77 1.85 -24.87
C ILE A 430 34.44 2.98 -25.88
N PRO A 431 35.17 4.11 -26.00
CA PRO A 431 34.83 5.09 -27.05
C PRO A 431 35.25 4.66 -28.47
N ILE A 432 35.99 3.56 -28.63
CA ILE A 432 36.50 3.12 -29.94
C ILE A 432 35.57 2.07 -30.58
N VAL A 433 34.85 1.27 -29.79
CA VAL A 433 33.96 0.23 -30.34
C VAL A 433 32.60 0.81 -30.78
N VAL A 434 32.08 1.83 -30.10
CA VAL A 434 30.80 2.47 -30.48
C VAL A 434 30.96 3.28 -31.78
N GLY A 435 32.08 3.99 -31.96
CA GLY A 435 32.35 4.75 -33.19
C GLY A 435 32.54 3.89 -34.44
N VAL A 436 33.09 2.68 -34.30
CA VAL A 436 33.29 1.76 -35.44
C VAL A 436 31.97 1.10 -35.85
N VAL A 437 31.11 0.75 -34.90
CA VAL A 437 29.81 0.13 -35.21
C VAL A 437 28.87 1.15 -35.86
N ASP A 438 28.78 2.38 -35.34
CA ASP A 438 27.94 3.42 -35.94
C ASP A 438 28.46 3.87 -37.31
N GLY A 439 29.78 3.93 -37.49
CA GLY A 439 30.41 4.23 -38.79
C GLY A 439 30.14 3.16 -39.85
N VAL A 440 30.19 1.88 -39.48
CA VAL A 440 29.90 0.76 -40.41
C VAL A 440 28.41 0.73 -40.77
N VAL A 441 27.51 0.98 -39.82
CA VAL A 441 26.06 1.05 -40.10
C VAL A 441 25.74 2.22 -41.03
N LEU A 442 26.31 3.41 -40.79
CA LEU A 442 26.17 4.56 -41.69
C LEU A 442 26.70 4.28 -43.11
N LEU A 443 27.85 3.63 -43.23
CA LEU A 443 28.41 3.24 -44.54
C LEU A 443 27.54 2.22 -45.26
N LEU A 444 26.97 1.25 -44.55
CA LEU A 444 26.05 0.26 -45.14
C LEU A 444 24.73 0.88 -45.57
N VAL A 445 24.18 1.82 -44.79
CA VAL A 445 22.95 2.54 -45.16
C VAL A 445 23.20 3.45 -46.36
N LEU A 446 24.27 4.25 -46.35
CA LEU A 446 24.61 5.13 -47.47
C LEU A 446 24.98 4.34 -48.74
N GLY A 447 25.72 3.24 -48.60
CA GLY A 447 26.04 2.32 -49.69
C GLY A 447 24.80 1.65 -50.27
N GLY A 448 23.87 1.20 -49.42
CA GLY A 448 22.59 0.60 -49.84
C GLY A 448 21.69 1.59 -50.57
N VAL A 449 21.59 2.84 -50.07
CA VAL A 449 20.84 3.91 -50.73
C VAL A 449 21.48 4.29 -52.07
N GLY A 450 22.81 4.40 -52.11
CA GLY A 450 23.55 4.66 -53.35
C GLY A 450 23.33 3.57 -54.41
N TYR A 451 23.42 2.30 -54.02
CA TYR A 451 23.14 1.16 -54.90
C TYR A 451 21.69 1.18 -55.42
N TYR A 452 20.72 1.46 -54.56
CA TYR A 452 19.31 1.55 -54.94
C TYR A 452 19.06 2.68 -55.95
N VAL A 453 19.67 3.86 -55.76
CA VAL A 453 19.54 4.99 -56.69
C VAL A 453 20.19 4.68 -58.03
N ILE A 454 21.36 4.01 -58.06
CA ILE A 454 22.01 3.59 -59.30
C ILE A 454 21.18 2.54 -60.02
N GLN A 455 20.61 1.57 -59.29
CA GLN A 455 19.75 0.54 -59.88
C GLN A 455 18.46 1.14 -60.44
N LYS A 456 17.88 2.13 -59.75
CA LYS A 456 16.70 2.88 -60.22
C LYS A 456 17.03 3.71 -61.48
N ARG A 457 18.18 4.38 -61.53
CA ARG A 457 18.64 5.10 -62.73
C ARG A 457 18.94 4.17 -63.91
N ARG A 458 19.55 3.00 -63.67
CA ARG A 458 19.76 1.98 -64.73
C ARG A 458 18.45 1.43 -65.28
N LYS A 459 17.42 1.24 -64.45
CA LYS A 459 16.09 0.81 -64.91
C LYS A 459 15.34 1.90 -65.69
N SER A 460 15.61 3.19 -65.40
CA SER A 460 15.05 4.32 -66.17
C SER A 460 15.75 4.58 -67.51
N CYS A 461 16.94 4.01 -67.78
CA CYS A 461 17.64 4.14 -69.06
C CYS A 461 17.36 3.01 -70.07
N VAL A 462 16.54 2.01 -69.73
CA VAL A 462 16.24 0.85 -70.62
C VAL A 462 14.87 0.96 -71.29
N VAL A 463 14.12 2.05 -71.07
CA VAL A 463 12.82 2.27 -71.74
C VAL A 463 12.83 3.63 -72.45
N THR A 464 13.59 3.71 -73.55
CA THR A 464 13.24 4.50 -74.73
C THR A 464 14.08 4.06 -75.93
N GLY A 465 13.45 3.29 -76.83
CA GLY A 465 13.67 3.43 -78.27
C GLY A 465 14.50 2.37 -78.99
N HIS A 466 13.91 1.20 -79.27
CA HIS A 466 14.04 0.58 -80.60
C HIS A 466 12.88 -0.36 -80.92
N ASN A 467 12.11 0.04 -81.95
CA ASN A 467 11.55 -0.74 -83.05
C ASN A 467 10.04 -0.63 -83.28
N ASN A 468 9.78 -0.06 -84.47
CA ASN A 468 8.71 -0.28 -85.45
C ASN A 468 7.27 0.08 -85.10
#